data_AF-A0A1E7F0I6-F1
#
_entry.id   AF-A0A1E7F0I6-F1
#
_cell.length_a   1.000
_cell.length_b   1.000
_cell.length_c   1.000
_cell.angle_alpha   90.00
_cell.angle_beta   90.00
_cell.angle_gamma   90.00
#
_symmetry.space_group_name_H-M   'P 1'
#
loop_
_entity.id
_entity.type
_entity.pdbx_description
1 polymer ?
#
loop_
_entity_poly.entity_id
_entity_poly.type
_entity_poly.pdbx_seq_one_letter_code
_entity_poly.pdbx_strand_id
1 'polypeptide(L)'
;MIQENNELKSRENERLLVQITGKNGTPIYYEESLKNAGRNRDDQIFLRFNIGSRADLTTDGLPLSSLDEIEIRLGGVVVQRFNIDNLNIQFDDDLYDEENRMEFITLQNNYSRPNGSGPIECVHGKIGPLYQFQLAGHDMLLTDLLELVADETNDLTPHTLIIEGLIFHEEDISGIMSLIKK
;
A
#
# COMPACT_ATOMS: atom_id res chain seq x y z
N MET A 1 39.07 -5.61 -1.34
CA MET A 1 38.70 -4.31 -1.94
C MET A 1 37.51 -4.35 -2.90
N ILE A 2 37.57 -4.97 -4.10
CA ILE A 2 36.41 -4.95 -5.02
C ILE A 2 35.21 -5.76 -4.47
N GLN A 3 35.48 -6.91 -3.84
CA GLN A 3 34.44 -7.77 -3.29
C GLN A 3 33.73 -7.17 -2.07
N GLU A 4 34.48 -6.59 -1.12
CA GLU A 4 33.91 -5.90 0.05
C GLU A 4 33.03 -4.71 -0.35
N ASN A 5 33.41 -3.96 -1.39
CA ASN A 5 32.60 -2.86 -1.91
C ASN A 5 31.28 -3.35 -2.54
N ASN A 6 31.26 -4.52 -3.16
CA ASN A 6 30.05 -5.09 -3.74
C ASN A 6 29.09 -5.62 -2.65
N GLU A 7 29.64 -6.26 -1.60
CA GLU A 7 28.85 -6.74 -0.46
C GLU A 7 28.21 -5.58 0.33
N LEU A 8 28.96 -4.48 0.54
CA LEU A 8 28.43 -3.27 1.18
C LEU A 8 27.29 -2.65 0.37
N LYS A 9 27.45 -2.53 -0.96
CA LYS A 9 26.39 -2.03 -1.85
C LYS A 9 25.15 -2.92 -1.85
N SER A 10 25.33 -4.25 -1.81
CA SER A 10 24.21 -5.19 -1.72
C SER A 10 23.41 -4.97 -0.44
N ARG A 11 24.09 -4.87 0.71
CA ARG A 11 23.44 -4.62 2.01
C ARG A 11 22.72 -3.27 2.06
N GLU A 12 23.29 -2.23 1.46
CA GLU A 12 22.62 -0.93 1.37
C GLU A 12 21.36 -1.01 0.50
N ASN A 13 21.39 -1.76 -0.61
CA ASN A 13 20.22 -1.98 -1.45
C ASN A 13 19.12 -2.75 -0.70
N GLU A 14 19.48 -3.80 0.02
CA GLU A 14 18.55 -4.60 0.83
C GLU A 14 17.83 -3.73 1.88
N ARG A 15 18.54 -2.82 2.54
CA ARG A 15 17.94 -1.89 3.53
C ARG A 15 16.92 -0.92 2.93
N LEU A 16 17.01 -0.67 1.62
CA LEU A 16 16.13 0.24 0.89
C LEU A 16 14.95 -0.48 0.24
N LEU A 17 14.89 -1.81 0.37
CA LEU A 17 13.83 -2.62 -0.19
C LEU A 17 12.55 -2.46 0.64
N VAL A 18 11.46 -2.12 -0.04
CA VAL A 18 10.12 -2.10 0.52
C VAL A 18 9.34 -3.24 -0.10
N GLN A 19 8.66 -4.01 0.74
CA GLN A 19 7.85 -5.14 0.32
C GLN A 19 6.47 -5.06 0.98
N ILE A 20 5.45 -5.43 0.23
CA ILE A 20 4.12 -5.75 0.76
C ILE A 20 3.97 -7.26 0.67
N THR A 21 3.74 -7.88 1.82
CA THR A 21 3.83 -9.32 1.98
C THR A 21 2.65 -9.87 2.75
N GLY A 22 2.38 -11.17 2.61
CA GLY A 22 1.58 -11.91 3.57
C GLY A 22 2.33 -12.11 4.89
N LYS A 23 1.66 -12.76 5.83
CA LYS A 23 2.19 -13.01 7.17
C LYS A 23 3.55 -13.71 7.13
N ASN A 24 4.50 -13.19 7.91
CA ASN A 24 5.88 -13.68 7.98
C ASN A 24 6.72 -13.42 6.71
N GLY A 25 6.28 -12.51 5.83
CA GLY A 25 7.05 -12.09 4.67
C GLY A 25 6.81 -12.94 3.41
N THR A 26 5.75 -13.75 3.38
CA THR A 26 5.41 -14.58 2.21
C THR A 26 3.89 -14.75 2.10
N PRO A 27 3.31 -14.71 0.88
CA PRO A 27 3.98 -14.36 -0.39
C PRO A 27 4.40 -12.88 -0.42
N ILE A 28 5.30 -12.53 -1.34
CA ILE A 28 5.60 -11.13 -1.66
C ILE A 28 4.63 -10.73 -2.75
N TYR A 29 3.78 -9.74 -2.47
CA TYR A 29 2.78 -9.23 -3.41
C TYR A 29 3.33 -8.05 -4.22
N TYR A 30 4.02 -7.13 -3.55
CA TYR A 30 4.66 -5.99 -4.18
C TYR A 30 6.07 -5.79 -3.63
N GLU A 31 6.98 -5.35 -4.47
CA GLU A 31 8.36 -5.05 -4.11
C GLU A 31 8.85 -3.83 -4.90
N GLU A 32 9.47 -2.88 -4.22
CA GLU A 32 10.12 -1.73 -4.86
C GLU A 32 11.23 -1.18 -3.96
N SER A 33 12.19 -0.46 -4.55
CA SER A 33 13.25 0.22 -3.80
C SER A 33 12.90 1.67 -3.51
N LEU A 34 13.13 2.12 -2.27
CA LEU A 34 13.05 3.54 -1.92
C LEU A 34 13.98 4.44 -2.75
N LYS A 35 15.00 3.88 -3.44
CA LYS A 35 15.81 4.62 -4.42
C LYS A 35 14.99 5.17 -5.59
N ASN A 36 13.88 4.51 -5.90
CA ASN A 36 12.97 4.87 -6.99
C ASN A 36 11.82 5.76 -6.50
N ALA A 37 11.78 6.09 -5.20
CA ALA A 37 10.74 6.94 -4.64
C ALA A 37 10.88 8.40 -5.09
N GLY A 38 9.74 9.03 -5.34
CA GLY A 38 9.65 10.47 -5.60
C GLY A 38 9.33 11.24 -4.32
N ARG A 39 9.60 12.55 -4.33
CA ARG A 39 9.09 13.47 -3.31
C ARG A 39 7.68 13.90 -3.70
N ASN A 40 6.70 13.73 -2.81
CA ASN A 40 5.30 14.08 -3.06
C ASN A 40 4.96 15.49 -2.53
N ARG A 41 5.36 15.76 -1.28
CA ARG A 41 5.26 17.05 -0.58
C ARG A 41 6.56 17.33 0.16
N ASP A 42 6.62 18.41 0.94
CA ASP A 42 7.86 18.82 1.62
C ASP A 42 8.38 17.81 2.66
N ASP A 43 7.50 16.97 3.19
CA ASP A 43 7.75 16.00 4.24
C ASP A 43 7.29 14.58 3.87
N GLN A 44 6.97 14.34 2.60
CA GLN A 44 6.39 13.08 2.13
C GLN A 44 7.19 12.46 0.99
N ILE A 45 7.43 11.16 1.12
CA ILE A 45 8.06 10.32 0.10
C ILE A 45 7.00 9.39 -0.47
N PHE A 46 6.83 9.40 -1.79
CA PHE A 46 5.91 8.51 -2.50
C PHE A 46 6.66 7.43 -3.24
N LEU A 47 6.40 6.19 -2.85
CA LEU A 47 6.92 4.99 -3.50
C LEU A 47 5.80 4.39 -4.35
N ARG A 48 5.94 4.46 -5.67
CA ARG A 48 5.02 3.82 -6.61
C ARG A 48 5.49 2.40 -6.91
N PHE A 49 4.59 1.43 -6.84
CA PHE A 49 4.88 0.06 -7.30
C PHE A 49 4.66 -0.06 -8.80
N ASN A 50 5.47 -0.91 -9.42
CA ASN A 50 5.24 -1.32 -10.80
C ASN A 50 4.11 -2.35 -10.85
N ILE A 51 2.88 -1.86 -10.94
CA ILE A 51 1.72 -2.65 -11.31
C ILE A 51 1.84 -2.91 -12.82
N GLY A 52 1.71 -4.17 -13.25
CA GLY A 52 1.94 -4.58 -14.63
C GLY A 52 1.03 -3.91 -15.67
N SER A 53 0.86 -4.54 -16.83
CA SER A 53 -0.05 -3.97 -17.84
C SER A 53 -1.48 -3.91 -17.31
N ARG A 54 -2.20 -2.84 -17.64
CA ARG A 54 -3.59 -2.57 -17.20
C ARG A 54 -4.58 -3.72 -17.48
N ALA A 55 -4.23 -4.64 -18.38
CA ALA A 55 -5.03 -5.82 -18.72
C ALA A 55 -5.01 -6.95 -17.67
N ASP A 56 -4.02 -6.99 -16.77
CA ASP A 56 -3.83 -8.09 -15.80
C ASP A 56 -4.14 -7.68 -14.34
N LEU A 57 -4.75 -6.50 -14.14
CA LEU A 57 -5.03 -5.93 -12.82
C LEU A 57 -5.90 -6.85 -11.93
N THR A 58 -6.73 -7.69 -12.52
CA THR A 58 -7.59 -8.64 -11.78
C THR A 58 -6.81 -9.83 -11.17
N THR A 59 -5.60 -10.12 -11.65
CA THR A 59 -4.73 -11.18 -11.12
C THR A 59 -3.71 -10.70 -10.08
N ASP A 60 -3.41 -9.39 -10.04
CA ASP A 60 -2.35 -8.82 -9.20
C ASP A 60 -2.88 -8.16 -7.91
N GLY A 61 -4.20 -8.25 -7.66
CA GLY A 61 -4.84 -7.64 -6.50
C GLY A 61 -4.87 -8.54 -5.26
N LEU A 62 -4.77 -7.93 -4.08
CA LEU A 62 -4.95 -8.58 -2.79
C LEU A 62 -6.43 -8.85 -2.54
N PRO A 63 -6.85 -10.08 -2.18
CA PRO A 63 -8.23 -10.31 -1.78
C PRO A 63 -8.52 -9.51 -0.50
N LEU A 64 -9.66 -8.82 -0.45
CA LEU A 64 -10.00 -8.00 0.72
C LEU A 64 -10.07 -8.81 2.04
N SER A 65 -10.38 -10.10 1.94
CA SER A 65 -10.41 -11.02 3.08
C SER A 65 -9.04 -11.35 3.67
N SER A 66 -7.93 -11.02 2.99
CA SER A 66 -6.57 -11.27 3.51
C SER A 66 -5.90 -10.02 4.06
N LEU A 67 -6.60 -8.87 4.14
CA LEU A 67 -5.98 -7.60 4.50
C LEU A 67 -5.38 -7.61 5.91
N ASP A 68 -5.99 -8.31 6.86
CA ASP A 68 -5.47 -8.45 8.23
C ASP A 68 -4.13 -9.23 8.31
N GLU A 69 -3.79 -9.98 7.27
CA GLU A 69 -2.53 -10.72 7.16
C GLU A 69 -1.43 -9.95 6.43
N ILE A 70 -1.72 -8.77 5.90
CA ILE A 70 -0.76 -7.99 5.10
C ILE A 70 0.22 -7.22 5.98
N GLU A 71 1.51 -7.42 5.69
CA GLU A 71 2.63 -6.75 6.32
C GLU A 71 3.36 -5.87 5.30
N ILE A 72 3.62 -4.62 5.66
CA ILE A 72 4.55 -3.72 4.95
C ILE A 72 5.91 -3.83 5.63
N ARG A 73 6.93 -4.15 4.84
CA ARG A 73 8.30 -4.38 5.29
C ARG A 73 9.26 -3.39 4.65
N LEU A 74 10.21 -2.90 5.43
CA LEU A 74 11.33 -2.08 4.98
C LEU A 74 12.64 -2.72 5.44
N GLY A 75 13.52 -3.06 4.50
CA GLY A 75 14.77 -3.77 4.82
C GLY A 75 14.56 -5.13 5.47
N GLY A 76 13.45 -5.81 5.15
CA GLY A 76 13.05 -7.08 5.73
C GLY A 76 12.36 -6.99 7.11
N VAL A 77 12.29 -5.81 7.72
CA VAL A 77 11.62 -5.58 9.01
C VAL A 77 10.18 -5.13 8.78
N VAL A 78 9.23 -5.72 9.51
CA VAL A 78 7.82 -5.27 9.49
C VAL A 78 7.74 -3.88 10.12
N VAL A 79 7.37 -2.89 9.31
CA VAL A 79 7.21 -1.49 9.74
C VAL A 79 5.76 -1.11 9.93
N GLN A 80 4.84 -1.81 9.27
CA GLN A 80 3.41 -1.60 9.41
C GLN A 80 2.64 -2.88 9.09
N ARG A 81 1.51 -3.06 9.76
CA ARG A 81 0.51 -4.09 9.45
C ARG A 81 -0.80 -3.40 9.14
N PHE A 82 -1.56 -3.99 8.23
CA PHE A 82 -2.93 -3.57 8.01
C PHE A 82 -3.76 -3.98 9.23
N ASN A 83 -4.43 -3.01 9.83
CA ASN A 83 -5.39 -3.24 10.88
C ASN A 83 -6.74 -2.75 10.38
N ILE A 84 -7.53 -3.67 9.83
CA ILE A 84 -8.80 -3.36 9.17
C ILE A 84 -9.75 -2.55 10.06
N ASP A 85 -9.73 -2.79 11.38
CA ASP A 85 -10.58 -2.11 12.35
C ASP A 85 -10.25 -0.61 12.52
N ASN A 86 -9.09 -0.17 12.01
CA ASN A 86 -8.57 1.18 12.23
C ASN A 86 -8.18 1.91 10.93
N LEU A 87 -8.47 1.30 9.77
CA LEU A 87 -8.22 1.92 8.47
C LEU A 87 -9.48 2.64 8.02
N ASN A 88 -9.35 3.92 7.71
CA ASN A 88 -10.30 4.63 6.88
C ASN A 88 -9.97 4.40 5.41
N ILE A 89 -11.01 4.28 4.62
CA ILE A 89 -10.96 4.32 3.17
C ILE A 89 -11.59 5.64 2.71
N GLN A 90 -10.85 6.36 1.88
CA GLN A 90 -11.30 7.56 1.19
C GLN A 90 -11.35 7.24 -0.31
N PHE A 91 -12.49 7.51 -0.94
CA PHE A 91 -12.67 7.36 -2.39
C PHE A 91 -12.29 8.67 -3.10
N ASP A 92 -11.61 8.56 -4.25
CA ASP A 92 -11.21 9.71 -5.06
C ASP A 92 -12.32 10.09 -6.05
N ASP A 93 -12.90 11.28 -5.89
CA ASP A 93 -14.14 11.73 -6.57
C ASP A 93 -14.07 11.70 -8.10
N ASP A 94 -12.87 11.84 -8.68
CA ASP A 94 -12.68 12.07 -10.11
C ASP A 94 -12.07 10.87 -10.86
N LEU A 95 -11.79 9.76 -10.16
CA LEU A 95 -11.03 8.65 -10.70
C LEU A 95 -11.80 7.32 -10.52
N TYR A 96 -12.63 6.99 -11.51
CA TYR A 96 -13.24 5.67 -11.65
C TYR A 96 -12.71 4.96 -12.91
N ASP A 97 -12.25 3.72 -12.76
CA ASP A 97 -11.81 2.87 -13.86
C ASP A 97 -13.00 2.08 -14.41
N GLU A 98 -13.73 2.64 -15.37
CA GLU A 98 -14.91 2.03 -16.01
C GLU A 98 -14.62 0.64 -16.62
N GLU A 99 -13.42 0.44 -17.16
CA GLU A 99 -13.03 -0.81 -17.83
C GLU A 99 -12.92 -1.97 -16.82
N ASN A 100 -12.30 -1.71 -15.67
CA ASN A 100 -12.07 -2.70 -14.62
C ASN A 100 -13.09 -2.63 -13.48
N ARG A 101 -13.95 -1.60 -13.50
CA ARG A 101 -14.97 -1.28 -12.49
C ARG A 101 -14.38 -1.06 -11.11
N MET A 102 -13.26 -0.33 -11.07
CA MET A 102 -12.49 -0.09 -9.85
C MET A 102 -12.52 1.37 -9.45
N GLU A 103 -12.68 1.60 -8.15
CA GLU A 103 -12.58 2.93 -7.55
C GLU A 103 -11.15 3.19 -7.09
N PHE A 104 -10.65 4.39 -7.33
CA PHE A 104 -9.38 4.82 -6.75
C PHE A 104 -9.60 5.21 -5.29
N ILE A 105 -8.68 4.78 -4.43
CA ILE A 105 -8.80 4.95 -2.99
C ILE A 105 -7.49 5.35 -2.33
N THR A 106 -7.64 5.95 -1.16
CA THR A 106 -6.58 6.13 -0.19
C THR A 106 -6.96 5.46 1.12
N LEU A 107 -6.11 4.56 1.63
CA LEU A 107 -6.27 3.99 2.97
C LEU A 107 -5.40 4.75 3.96
N GLN A 108 -5.99 5.20 5.07
CA GLN A 108 -5.32 5.98 6.09
C GLN A 108 -5.63 5.42 7.49
N ASN A 109 -4.67 5.48 8.40
CA ASN A 109 -4.93 5.13 9.79
C ASN A 109 -5.69 6.26 10.48
N ASN A 110 -6.75 5.93 11.22
CA ASN A 110 -7.60 6.90 11.92
C ASN A 110 -6.90 7.71 13.03
N TYR A 111 -5.81 7.19 13.59
CA TYR A 111 -5.11 7.88 14.68
C TYR A 111 -4.12 8.90 14.13
N SER A 112 -4.48 10.18 14.25
CA SER A 112 -3.50 11.28 14.30
C SER A 112 -2.54 10.99 15.46
N ARG A 113 -1.32 10.59 15.12
CA ARG A 113 -0.34 9.95 16.02
C ARG A 113 -0.17 10.60 17.39
N PRO A 114 -0.02 9.75 18.43
CA PRO A 114 0.96 10.07 19.47
C PRO A 114 2.15 9.11 19.54
N ASN A 115 2.03 7.80 19.22
CA ASN A 115 3.11 6.81 19.40
C ASN A 115 2.78 5.40 18.81
N GLY A 116 2.42 5.26 17.53
CA GLY A 116 2.15 3.88 17.06
C GLY A 116 1.72 3.61 15.62
N SER A 117 1.39 4.59 14.79
CA SER A 117 1.26 4.29 13.35
C SER A 117 2.65 4.24 12.74
N GLY A 118 2.95 3.14 12.06
CA GLY A 118 4.22 2.94 11.36
C GLY A 118 4.51 4.04 10.34
N PRO A 119 5.67 4.02 9.67
CA PRO A 119 6.15 5.11 8.82
C PRO A 119 5.28 5.43 7.59
N ILE A 120 4.22 4.63 7.33
CA ILE A 120 3.30 4.84 6.22
C ILE A 120 2.18 5.77 6.67
N GLU A 121 2.11 6.92 6.02
CA GLU A 121 1.01 7.88 6.17
C GLU A 121 -0.27 7.34 5.53
N CYS A 122 -0.17 6.87 4.28
CA CYS A 122 -1.28 6.29 3.56
C CYS A 122 -0.86 5.28 2.49
N VAL A 123 -1.81 4.42 2.11
CA VAL A 123 -1.70 3.47 1.00
C VAL A 123 -2.58 3.97 -0.14
N HIS A 124 -2.00 4.18 -1.31
CA HIS A 124 -2.73 4.52 -2.52
C HIS A 124 -3.04 3.24 -3.29
N GLY A 125 -4.28 3.11 -3.75
CA GLY A 125 -4.71 1.89 -4.40
C GLY A 125 -5.97 2.05 -5.23
N LYS A 126 -6.43 0.91 -5.74
CA LYS A 126 -7.73 0.73 -6.36
C LYS A 126 -8.45 -0.43 -5.71
N ILE A 127 -9.76 -0.33 -5.59
CA ILE A 127 -10.60 -1.40 -5.04
C ILE A 127 -11.72 -1.73 -6.01
N GLY A 128 -11.98 -3.03 -6.19
CA GLY A 128 -13.11 -3.46 -6.98
C GLY A 128 -13.07 -4.95 -7.38
N PRO A 129 -13.97 -5.37 -8.25
CA PRO A 129 -15.00 -4.55 -8.89
C PRO A 129 -16.06 -4.05 -7.91
N LEU A 130 -16.43 -2.77 -7.96
CA LEU A 130 -17.51 -2.17 -7.16
C LEU A 130 -18.70 -1.84 -8.07
N TYR A 131 -19.88 -2.36 -7.77
CA TYR A 131 -21.07 -2.19 -8.60
C TYR A 131 -21.92 -1.02 -8.08
N GLN A 132 -21.86 0.14 -8.76
CA GLN A 132 -22.78 1.29 -8.53
C GLN A 132 -22.74 1.92 -7.14
N PHE A 133 -21.64 1.74 -6.42
CA PHE A 133 -21.37 2.47 -5.21
C PHE A 133 -21.05 3.93 -5.55
N GLN A 134 -22.02 4.84 -5.44
CA GLN A 134 -21.77 6.29 -5.49
C GLN A 134 -21.03 6.74 -4.21
N LEU A 135 -19.85 6.14 -3.95
CA LEU A 135 -19.05 6.35 -2.74
C LEU A 135 -18.01 7.47 -2.89
N ALA A 136 -17.95 8.10 -4.07
CA ALA A 136 -17.18 9.33 -4.30
C ALA A 136 -17.48 10.36 -3.19
N GLY A 137 -16.43 10.89 -2.58
CA GLY A 137 -16.49 11.94 -1.56
C GLY A 137 -16.80 11.45 -0.15
N HIS A 138 -16.90 10.13 0.05
CA HIS A 138 -17.20 9.54 1.34
C HIS A 138 -15.96 8.90 1.97
N ASP A 139 -15.68 9.32 3.21
CA ASP A 139 -14.77 8.61 4.10
C ASP A 139 -15.59 7.60 4.91
N MET A 140 -15.11 6.36 4.98
CA MET A 140 -15.70 5.35 5.86
C MET A 140 -14.64 4.43 6.45
N LEU A 141 -15.00 3.68 7.49
CA LEU A 141 -14.13 2.61 7.98
C LEU A 141 -14.06 1.51 6.92
N LEU A 142 -12.89 0.91 6.78
CA LEU A 142 -12.69 -0.22 5.88
C LEU A 142 -13.62 -1.38 6.26
N THR A 143 -13.88 -1.61 7.55
CA THR A 143 -14.84 -2.61 8.03
C THR A 143 -16.25 -2.37 7.50
N ASP A 144 -16.70 -1.12 7.46
CA ASP A 144 -18.04 -0.76 6.98
C ASP A 144 -18.15 -1.04 5.48
N LEU A 145 -17.08 -0.76 4.71
CA LEU A 145 -17.03 -1.13 3.30
C LEU A 145 -17.07 -2.66 3.11
N LEU A 146 -16.35 -3.42 3.93
CA LEU A 146 -16.33 -4.88 3.84
C LEU A 146 -17.72 -5.48 4.12
N GLU A 147 -18.46 -4.92 5.08
CA GLU A 147 -19.83 -5.34 5.38
C GLU A 147 -20.79 -5.01 4.23
N LEU A 148 -20.74 -3.78 3.71
CA LEU A 148 -21.52 -3.31 2.57
C LEU A 148 -21.33 -4.22 1.34
N VAL A 149 -20.07 -4.55 1.04
CA VAL A 149 -19.69 -5.36 -0.11
C VAL A 149 -20.10 -6.83 0.06
N ALA A 150 -20.03 -7.37 1.28
CA ALA A 150 -20.45 -8.73 1.59
C ALA A 150 -21.97 -8.92 1.40
N ASP A 151 -22.77 -7.94 1.83
CA ASP A 151 -24.23 -7.99 1.75
C ASP A 151 -24.77 -7.90 0.30
N GLU A 152 -24.13 -7.11 -0.56
CA GLU A 152 -24.65 -6.85 -1.90
C GLU A 152 -24.27 -7.92 -2.95
N THR A 153 -23.13 -8.59 -2.78
CA THR A 153 -22.54 -9.38 -3.88
C THR A 153 -22.75 -10.89 -3.81
N ASN A 154 -23.39 -11.42 -2.75
CA ASN A 154 -23.68 -12.85 -2.56
C ASN A 154 -22.48 -13.76 -2.91
N ASP A 155 -21.25 -13.38 -2.52
CA ASP A 155 -20.00 -14.11 -2.78
C ASP A 155 -19.61 -14.37 -4.25
N LEU A 156 -20.30 -13.76 -5.24
CA LEU A 156 -20.11 -14.11 -6.65
C LEU A 156 -18.92 -13.44 -7.33
N THR A 157 -18.34 -12.38 -6.75
CA THR A 157 -17.15 -11.73 -7.32
C THR A 157 -16.17 -11.35 -6.21
N PRO A 158 -14.95 -11.93 -6.19
CA PRO A 158 -13.92 -11.53 -5.24
C PRO A 158 -13.56 -10.06 -5.44
N HIS A 159 -13.63 -9.29 -4.37
CA HIS A 159 -13.17 -7.91 -4.38
C HIS A 159 -11.67 -7.93 -4.09
N THR A 160 -10.94 -7.14 -4.87
CA THR A 160 -9.49 -7.03 -4.79
C THR A 160 -9.08 -5.60 -4.49
N LEU A 161 -8.03 -5.47 -3.69
CA LEU A 161 -7.28 -4.25 -3.47
C LEU A 161 -5.99 -4.32 -4.28
N ILE A 162 -5.81 -3.40 -5.21
CA ILE A 162 -4.55 -3.20 -5.92
C ILE A 162 -3.83 -2.04 -5.26
N ILE A 163 -2.61 -2.28 -4.77
CA ILE A 163 -1.81 -1.23 -4.15
C ILE A 163 -0.91 -0.59 -5.21
N GLU A 164 -1.14 0.68 -5.51
CA GLU A 164 -0.38 1.45 -6.49
C GLU A 164 0.86 2.10 -5.88
N GLY A 165 0.81 2.42 -4.60
CA GLY A 165 1.94 3.02 -3.92
C GLY A 165 1.73 3.27 -2.43
N LEU A 166 2.81 3.68 -1.78
CA LEU A 166 2.85 4.05 -0.36
C LEU A 166 3.35 5.48 -0.22
N ILE A 167 2.73 6.24 0.68
CA ILE A 167 3.26 7.53 1.13
C ILE A 167 3.88 7.32 2.51
N PHE A 168 5.13 7.73 2.65
CA PHE A 168 5.88 7.74 3.89
C PHE A 168 6.05 9.17 4.37
N HIS A 169 6.00 9.37 5.69
CA HIS A 169 6.54 10.58 6.28
C HIS A 169 8.07 10.50 6.29
N GLU A 170 8.74 11.52 5.72
CA GLU A 170 10.20 11.55 5.58
C GLU A 170 10.91 11.49 6.95
N GLU A 171 10.30 12.05 8.00
CA GLU A 171 10.87 12.06 9.35
C GLU A 171 11.04 10.66 9.94
N ASP A 172 10.08 9.76 9.70
CA ASP A 172 10.09 8.39 10.25
C ASP A 172 11.09 7.47 9.57
N ILE A 173 11.45 7.78 8.33
CA ILE A 173 12.43 7.03 7.54
C ILE A 173 13.73 7.81 7.34
N SER A 174 13.94 8.91 8.07
CA SER A 174 15.10 9.81 7.92
C SER A 174 16.45 9.08 7.94
N GLY A 175 16.61 8.09 8.84
CA GLY A 175 17.79 7.24 8.91
C GLY A 175 18.02 6.43 7.63
N ILE A 176 16.96 5.93 7.00
CA ILE A 176 17.02 5.19 5.73
C ILE A 176 17.23 6.15 4.56
N MET A 177 16.57 7.31 4.57
CA MET A 177 16.73 8.35 3.54
C MET A 177 18.16 8.88 3.45
N SER A 178 18.92 8.87 4.56
CA SER A 178 20.34 9.22 4.57
C SER A 178 21.20 8.33 3.65
N LEU A 179 20.76 7.11 3.34
CA LEU A 179 21.46 6.19 2.45
C LEU A 179 21.27 6.55 0.96
N ILE A 180 20.26 7.35 0.64
CA ILE A 180 19.92 7.77 -0.73
C ILE A 180 20.60 9.11 -1.07
N LYS A 181 20.68 10.03 -0.11
CA LYS A 181 21.18 11.41 -0.28
C LYS A 181 22.73 11.53 -0.38
N LYS A 182 23.44 10.46 -0.73
CA LYS A 182 24.93 10.46 -0.84
C LYS A 182 25.42 11.07 -2.14
#